data_AF-A0A961T0X0-F1
#
_entry.id   AF-A0A961T0X0-F1
#
_cell.length_a   1.000
_cell.length_b   1.000
_cell.length_c   1.000
_cell.angle_alpha   90.00
_cell.angle_beta   90.00
_cell.angle_gamma   90.00
#
_symmetry.space_group_name_H-M   'P 1'
#
loop_
_entity.id
_entity.type
_entity.pdbx_description
1 polymer ?
#
loop_
_entity_poly.entity_id
_entity_poly.type
_entity_poly.pdbx_seq_one_letter_code
_entity_poly.pdbx_strand_id
1 'polypeptide(L)'
;MGIDKEKGERSFAERIGDYLQQVDYKVANTEEQRSAVYRLRYDAYMREGSIDANSSGLFFDDYDKMDNCWIFAIYEQERLISSIRIHVISKEYRKGPALDVFPDIVGPMVDRGMVLIDPTRFVADEAAVRDYPELPYITLRVPCMASEYFDADLCLATVRREHSAFYRRVFRSTPLCEPRPYPTLKQHIGLLSADVVGQRERMAERYPVFLSSLTERRMLFERPITMDPVGGQLSIGQPQVLN
;
A
#
# COMPACT_ATOMS: atom_id res chain seq x y z
N MET A 1 -35.77 5.01 13.15
CA MET A 1 -36.07 5.29 11.73
C MET A 1 -35.48 6.65 11.39
N GLY A 2 -34.17 6.72 11.13
CA GLY A 2 -33.48 8.02 11.01
C GLY A 2 -32.00 7.98 10.62
N ILE A 3 -31.44 6.82 10.27
CA ILE A 3 -30.00 6.71 9.94
C ILE A 3 -29.79 6.72 8.41
N ASP A 4 -30.80 6.36 7.60
CA ASP A 4 -30.64 6.24 6.14
C ASP A 4 -30.79 7.56 5.36
N LYS A 5 -31.30 8.64 5.97
CA LYS A 5 -31.48 9.92 5.26
C LYS A 5 -30.18 10.73 5.11
N GLU A 6 -29.19 10.55 5.98
CA GLU A 6 -27.97 11.38 5.96
C GLU A 6 -26.90 10.93 4.93
N LYS A 7 -26.88 9.66 4.52
CA LYS A 7 -25.91 9.18 3.51
C LYS A 7 -26.15 9.77 2.11
N GLY A 8 -27.36 10.27 1.82
CA GLY A 8 -27.77 10.80 0.51
C GLY A 8 -27.39 12.26 0.23
N GLU A 9 -27.06 13.05 1.26
CA GLU A 9 -26.85 14.50 1.13
C GLU A 9 -25.37 14.91 1.06
N ARG A 10 -24.46 14.10 1.59
CA ARG A 10 -23.01 14.39 1.59
C ARG A 10 -22.36 14.00 0.27
N SER A 11 -21.54 14.89 -0.28
CA SER A 11 -20.69 14.62 -1.43
C SER A 11 -19.71 13.46 -1.15
N PHE A 12 -19.21 12.82 -2.19
CA PHE A 12 -18.23 11.74 -2.04
C PHE A 12 -16.97 12.17 -1.29
N ALA A 13 -16.52 13.42 -1.51
CA ALA A 13 -15.35 13.97 -0.83
C ALA A 13 -15.60 14.14 0.69
N GLU A 14 -16.77 14.62 1.08
CA GLU A 14 -17.16 14.75 2.48
C GLU A 14 -17.25 13.38 3.17
N ARG A 15 -17.87 12.39 2.52
CA ARG A 15 -17.95 11.03 3.08
C ARG A 15 -16.58 10.39 3.29
N ILE A 16 -15.65 10.59 2.35
CA ILE A 16 -14.27 10.15 2.52
C ILE A 16 -13.60 10.87 3.69
N GLY A 17 -13.78 12.19 3.80
CA GLY A 17 -13.22 12.99 4.89
C GLY A 17 -13.71 12.52 6.26
N ASP A 18 -15.02 12.32 6.39
CA ASP A 18 -15.64 11.80 7.61
C ASP A 18 -15.15 10.40 7.95
N TYR A 19 -14.98 9.54 6.95
CA TYR A 19 -14.51 8.18 7.15
C TYR A 19 -13.02 8.13 7.54
N LEU A 20 -12.20 9.03 7.00
CA LEU A 20 -10.79 9.16 7.38
C LEU A 20 -10.63 9.47 8.89
N GLN A 21 -11.56 10.21 9.49
CA GLN A 21 -11.53 10.51 10.94
C GLN A 21 -11.89 9.32 11.83
N GLN A 22 -12.40 8.23 11.24
CA GLN A 22 -12.87 7.04 11.97
C GLN A 22 -11.90 5.86 11.88
N VAL A 23 -10.80 6.02 11.12
CA VAL A 23 -9.85 4.95 10.88
C VAL A 23 -8.47 5.24 11.46
N ASP A 24 -7.81 4.18 11.91
CA ASP A 24 -6.43 4.21 12.39
C ASP A 24 -5.51 3.45 11.42
N TYR A 25 -4.37 4.05 11.11
CA TYR A 25 -3.31 3.39 10.34
C TYR A 25 -2.22 2.88 11.29
N LYS A 26 -1.88 1.58 11.20
CA LYS A 26 -0.80 0.99 12.00
C LYS A 26 0.11 0.15 11.12
N VAL A 27 1.40 0.17 11.41
CA VAL A 27 2.34 -0.81 10.86
C VAL A 27 2.27 -2.08 11.70
N ALA A 28 2.07 -3.23 11.05
CA ALA A 28 2.06 -4.53 11.70
C ALA A 28 3.50 -4.97 12.05
N ASN A 29 3.96 -4.58 13.23
CA ASN A 29 5.32 -4.85 13.71
C ASN A 29 5.40 -6.13 14.55
N THR A 30 4.35 -6.49 15.28
CA THR A 30 4.32 -7.71 16.10
C THR A 30 3.86 -8.93 15.31
N GLU A 31 4.21 -10.13 15.78
CA GLU A 31 3.75 -11.38 15.19
C GLU A 31 2.22 -11.50 15.21
N GLU A 32 1.57 -11.04 16.27
CA GLU A 32 0.12 -11.02 16.40
C GLU A 32 -0.55 -10.12 15.36
N GLN A 33 -0.04 -8.88 15.19
CA GLN A 33 -0.53 -7.93 14.20
C GLN A 33 -0.35 -8.48 12.77
N ARG A 34 0.82 -9.05 12.49
CA ARG A 34 1.13 -9.67 11.19
C ARG A 34 0.21 -10.86 10.93
N SER A 35 -0.01 -11.72 11.92
CA SER A 35 -0.90 -12.87 11.80
C SER A 35 -2.35 -12.45 11.50
N ALA A 36 -2.84 -11.38 12.13
CA ALA A 36 -4.17 -10.83 11.82
C ALA A 36 -4.26 -10.35 10.36
N VAL A 37 -3.26 -9.63 9.87
CA VAL A 37 -3.18 -9.22 8.46
C VAL A 37 -3.10 -10.42 7.51
N TYR A 38 -2.29 -11.43 7.83
CA TYR A 38 -2.14 -12.61 6.98
C TYR A 38 -3.43 -13.44 6.89
N ARG A 39 -4.23 -13.47 7.96
CA ARG A 39 -5.56 -14.07 7.95
C ARG A 39 -6.52 -13.27 7.07
N LEU A 40 -6.58 -11.95 7.23
CA LEU A 40 -7.39 -11.09 6.36
C LEU A 40 -7.02 -11.27 4.88
N ARG A 41 -5.72 -11.37 4.58
CA ARG A 41 -5.25 -11.67 3.23
C ARG A 41 -5.79 -13.03 2.77
N TYR A 42 -5.57 -14.09 3.56
CA TYR A 42 -6.04 -15.42 3.21
C TYR A 42 -7.53 -15.43 2.89
N ASP A 43 -8.37 -14.84 3.74
CA ASP A 43 -9.83 -14.80 3.56
C ASP A 43 -10.24 -14.04 2.28
N ALA A 44 -9.59 -12.90 1.99
CA ALA A 44 -9.84 -12.15 0.76
C ALA A 44 -9.42 -12.94 -0.49
N TYR A 45 -8.21 -13.49 -0.51
CA TYR A 45 -7.69 -14.23 -1.66
C TYR A 45 -8.43 -15.55 -1.90
N MET A 46 -8.88 -16.24 -0.86
CA MET A 46 -9.69 -17.46 -0.96
C MET A 46 -11.07 -17.18 -1.57
N ARG A 47 -11.72 -16.11 -1.13
CA ARG A 47 -13.03 -15.67 -1.65
C ARG A 47 -12.97 -15.28 -3.13
N GLU A 48 -11.86 -14.68 -3.55
CA GLU A 48 -11.60 -14.39 -4.97
C GLU A 48 -11.09 -15.62 -5.77
N GLY A 49 -10.99 -16.80 -5.13
CA GLY A 49 -10.50 -18.03 -5.78
C GLY A 49 -9.06 -17.91 -6.31
N SER A 50 -8.23 -17.08 -5.68
CA SER A 50 -6.94 -16.62 -6.22
C SER A 50 -5.74 -17.36 -5.68
N ILE A 51 -5.94 -18.10 -4.59
CA ILE A 51 -4.98 -19.03 -3.97
C ILE A 51 -5.66 -20.39 -3.76
N ASP A 52 -4.88 -21.37 -3.34
CA ASP A 52 -5.40 -22.65 -2.85
C ASP A 52 -5.48 -22.64 -1.32
N ALA A 53 -6.43 -23.42 -0.78
CA ALA A 53 -6.57 -23.56 0.65
C ALA A 53 -5.30 -24.17 1.26
N ASN A 54 -4.90 -23.67 2.43
CA ASN A 54 -3.80 -24.23 3.20
C ASN A 54 -4.19 -24.41 4.67
N SER A 55 -3.50 -25.29 5.38
CA SER A 55 -3.83 -25.67 6.76
C SER A 55 -3.60 -24.56 7.79
N SER A 56 -2.76 -23.56 7.47
CA SER A 56 -2.47 -22.45 8.39
C SER A 56 -3.58 -21.40 8.41
N GLY A 57 -4.36 -21.28 7.34
CA GLY A 57 -5.33 -20.19 7.18
C GLY A 57 -4.68 -18.80 7.12
N LEU A 58 -3.40 -18.74 6.74
CA LEU A 58 -2.61 -17.52 6.60
C LEU A 58 -2.07 -17.41 5.17
N PHE A 59 -1.93 -16.17 4.69
CA PHE A 59 -1.29 -15.89 3.41
C PHE A 59 -0.22 -14.80 3.54
N PHE A 60 1.03 -15.23 3.44
CA PHE A 60 2.24 -14.42 3.52
C PHE A 60 3.32 -15.02 2.62
N ASP A 61 4.36 -14.23 2.32
CA ASP A 61 5.51 -14.66 1.53
C ASP A 61 6.81 -14.03 2.08
N ASP A 62 7.97 -14.38 1.50
CA ASP A 62 9.26 -13.89 2.01
C ASP A 62 9.47 -12.38 1.82
N TYR A 63 8.69 -11.72 0.97
CA TYR A 63 8.74 -10.26 0.84
C TYR A 63 8.22 -9.56 2.10
N ASP A 64 7.38 -10.21 2.90
CA ASP A 64 6.86 -9.66 4.15
C ASP A 64 7.94 -9.45 5.22
N LYS A 65 9.10 -10.10 5.09
CA LYS A 65 10.20 -10.07 6.07
C LYS A 65 11.34 -9.11 5.69
N MET A 66 11.24 -8.42 4.55
CA MET A 66 12.32 -7.58 4.04
C MET A 66 12.44 -6.23 4.76
N ASP A 67 13.65 -5.67 4.78
CA ASP A 67 13.93 -4.37 5.41
C ASP A 67 13.37 -3.17 4.65
N ASN A 68 12.98 -3.35 3.40
CA ASN A 68 12.30 -2.32 2.62
C ASN A 68 10.78 -2.55 2.56
N CYS A 69 10.23 -3.34 3.48
CA CYS A 69 8.82 -3.70 3.54
C CYS A 69 8.13 -3.09 4.76
N TRP A 70 6.94 -2.54 4.53
CA TRP A 70 5.98 -2.13 5.55
C TRP A 70 4.64 -2.80 5.29
N ILE A 71 4.07 -3.42 6.32
CA ILE A 71 2.73 -4.01 6.24
C ILE A 71 1.79 -3.13 7.03
N PHE A 72 0.89 -2.46 6.33
CA PHE A 72 -0.10 -1.60 6.94
C PHE A 72 -1.38 -2.36 7.25
N ALA A 73 -1.91 -2.09 8.43
CA ALA A 73 -3.18 -2.53 8.92
C ALA A 73 -4.04 -1.28 9.19
N ILE A 74 -5.23 -1.25 8.61
CA ILE A 74 -6.20 -0.16 8.75
C ILE A 74 -7.31 -0.66 9.65
N TYR A 75 -7.56 0.06 10.74
CA TYR A 75 -8.55 -0.30 11.75
C TYR A 75 -9.69 0.70 11.79
N GLU A 76 -10.90 0.22 12.07
CA GLU A 76 -12.06 1.02 12.46
C GLU A 76 -12.57 0.44 13.77
N GLN A 77 -12.62 1.24 14.85
CA GLN A 77 -13.06 0.79 16.17
C GLN A 77 -12.38 -0.54 16.60
N GLU A 78 -11.05 -0.61 16.48
CA GLU A 78 -10.22 -1.80 16.77
C GLU A 78 -10.40 -3.00 15.84
N ARG A 79 -11.35 -2.96 14.90
CA ARG A 79 -11.56 -4.00 13.89
C ARG A 79 -10.64 -3.78 12.70
N LEU A 80 -9.87 -4.79 12.31
CA LEU A 80 -9.04 -4.75 11.11
C LEU A 80 -9.94 -4.78 9.86
N ILE A 81 -10.00 -3.67 9.12
CA ILE A 81 -10.90 -3.51 7.96
C ILE A 81 -10.18 -3.59 6.61
N SER A 82 -8.89 -3.28 6.57
CA SER A 82 -8.10 -3.37 5.34
C SER A 82 -6.61 -3.52 5.64
N SER A 83 -5.86 -4.00 4.66
CA SER A 83 -4.41 -4.04 4.71
C SER A 83 -3.81 -3.79 3.33
N ILE A 84 -2.61 -3.20 3.31
CA ILE A 84 -1.78 -3.07 2.12
C ILE A 84 -0.31 -3.22 2.52
N ARG A 85 0.48 -3.82 1.64
CA ARG A 85 1.94 -3.93 1.79
C ARG A 85 2.62 -2.90 0.93
N ILE A 86 3.65 -2.26 1.46
CA ILE A 86 4.47 -1.29 0.74
C ILE A 86 5.90 -1.80 0.68
N HIS A 87 6.45 -1.88 -0.52
CA HIS A 87 7.88 -2.04 -0.74
C HIS A 87 8.49 -0.73 -1.26
N VAL A 88 9.68 -0.38 -0.76
CA VAL A 88 10.50 0.71 -1.32
C VAL A 88 11.60 0.09 -2.16
N ILE A 89 11.58 0.30 -3.48
CA ILE A 89 12.56 -0.25 -4.41
C ILE A 89 13.44 0.88 -4.90
N SER A 90 14.75 0.78 -4.69
CA SER A 90 15.73 1.81 -5.06
C SER A 90 17.10 1.18 -5.31
N LYS A 91 18.10 2.00 -5.66
CA LYS A 91 19.48 1.53 -5.82
C LYS A 91 20.05 0.90 -4.55
N GLU A 92 19.60 1.36 -3.37
CA GLU A 92 19.94 0.78 -2.07
C GLU A 92 19.14 -0.50 -1.79
N TYR A 93 17.84 -0.48 -2.12
CA TYR A 93 16.93 -1.60 -1.88
C TYR A 93 16.49 -2.25 -3.21
N ARG A 94 17.37 -3.07 -3.79
CA ARG A 94 17.18 -3.68 -5.11
C ARG A 94 16.40 -5.00 -5.10
N LYS A 95 15.39 -5.11 -4.24
CA LYS A 95 14.53 -6.30 -4.17
C LYS A 95 13.10 -5.90 -3.86
N GLY A 96 12.14 -6.54 -4.51
CA GLY A 96 10.72 -6.31 -4.23
C GLY A 96 9.84 -7.03 -5.25
N PRO A 97 8.54 -7.17 -4.95
CA PRO A 97 7.64 -7.95 -5.79
C PRO A 97 7.58 -7.51 -7.25
N ALA A 98 7.45 -6.21 -7.53
CA ALA A 98 7.40 -5.70 -8.90
C ALA A 98 8.73 -5.89 -9.63
N LEU A 99 9.87 -5.75 -8.94
CA LEU A 99 11.18 -5.96 -9.54
C LEU A 99 11.42 -7.42 -9.93
N ASP A 100 10.99 -8.36 -9.10
CA ASP A 100 11.17 -9.79 -9.36
C ASP A 100 10.22 -10.29 -10.48
N VAL A 101 9.01 -9.72 -10.60
CA VAL A 101 8.04 -10.12 -11.64
C VAL A 101 8.25 -9.38 -12.97
N PHE A 102 8.71 -8.13 -12.93
CA PHE A 102 8.93 -7.29 -14.11
C PHE A 102 10.37 -6.72 -14.17
N PRO A 103 11.42 -7.57 -14.09
CA PRO A 103 12.79 -7.11 -13.99
C PRO A 103 13.25 -6.34 -15.24
N ASP A 104 12.70 -6.67 -16.41
CA ASP A 104 12.94 -6.01 -17.69
C ASP A 104 12.44 -4.55 -17.73
N ILE A 105 11.46 -4.21 -16.89
CA ILE A 105 10.85 -2.87 -16.84
C ILE A 105 11.34 -2.10 -15.62
N VAL A 106 11.27 -2.73 -14.45
CA VAL A 106 11.58 -2.09 -13.16
C VAL A 106 13.10 -1.99 -12.96
N GLY A 107 13.88 -2.99 -13.38
CA GLY A 107 15.34 -3.00 -13.25
C GLY A 107 16.00 -1.75 -13.85
N PRO A 108 15.72 -1.41 -15.13
CA PRO A 108 16.25 -0.19 -15.74
C PRO A 108 15.85 1.12 -15.06
N MET A 109 14.69 1.17 -14.38
CA MET A 109 14.29 2.35 -13.59
C MET A 109 15.18 2.50 -12.37
N VAL A 110 15.40 1.40 -11.65
CA VAL A 110 16.28 1.36 -10.47
C VAL A 110 17.74 1.66 -10.87
N ASP A 111 18.19 1.18 -12.04
CA ASP A 111 19.53 1.46 -12.56
C ASP A 111 19.76 2.95 -12.87
N ARG A 112 18.71 3.67 -13.24
CA ARG A 112 18.73 5.15 -13.36
C ARG A 112 18.70 5.88 -12.03
N GLY A 113 18.66 5.16 -10.91
CA GLY A 113 18.63 5.73 -9.57
C GLY A 113 17.24 6.12 -9.08
N MET A 114 16.18 5.69 -9.75
CA MET A 114 14.81 6.02 -9.34
C MET A 114 14.43 5.33 -8.03
N VAL A 115 13.63 6.01 -7.21
CA VAL A 115 12.95 5.47 -6.04
C VAL A 115 11.52 5.13 -6.41
N LEU A 116 11.12 3.87 -6.19
CA LEU A 116 9.84 3.33 -6.58
C LEU A 116 9.10 2.83 -5.34
N ILE A 117 7.86 3.26 -5.17
CA ILE A 117 6.94 2.65 -4.21
C ILE A 117 6.18 1.54 -4.92
N ASP A 118 6.20 0.33 -4.33
CA ASP A 118 5.52 -0.86 -4.85
C ASP A 118 4.47 -1.34 -3.84
N PRO A 119 3.22 -0.85 -3.94
CA PRO A 119 2.11 -1.30 -3.14
C PRO A 119 1.60 -2.64 -3.65
N THR A 120 1.57 -3.64 -2.77
CA THR A 120 1.07 -4.99 -3.06
C THR A 120 0.12 -5.47 -1.97
N ARG A 121 -0.54 -6.61 -2.19
CA ARG A 121 -1.40 -7.25 -1.18
C ARG A 121 -2.47 -6.31 -0.59
N PHE A 122 -3.02 -5.40 -1.41
CA PHE A 122 -4.24 -4.69 -1.04
C PHE A 122 -5.32 -5.74 -0.77
N VAL A 123 -5.87 -5.77 0.44
CA VAL A 123 -7.04 -6.56 0.82
C VAL A 123 -7.97 -5.77 1.72
N ALA A 124 -9.26 -6.13 1.70
CA ALA A 124 -10.26 -5.52 2.57
C ALA A 124 -11.24 -6.57 3.11
N ASP A 125 -11.73 -6.29 4.31
CA ASP A 125 -12.75 -7.10 4.98
C ASP A 125 -14.08 -7.04 4.19
N GLU A 126 -14.81 -8.15 4.16
CA GLU A 126 -16.06 -8.25 3.39
C GLU A 126 -17.12 -7.26 3.84
N ALA A 127 -17.34 -7.18 5.15
CA ALA A 127 -18.36 -6.32 5.69
C ALA A 127 -17.96 -4.86 5.45
N ALA A 128 -16.70 -4.52 5.69
CA ALA A 128 -16.20 -3.16 5.48
C ALA A 128 -16.36 -2.68 4.03
N VAL A 129 -16.06 -3.51 3.02
CA VAL A 129 -16.23 -3.13 1.60
C VAL A 129 -17.69 -2.89 1.24
N ARG A 130 -18.61 -3.68 1.80
CA ARG A 130 -20.05 -3.53 1.58
C ARG A 130 -20.59 -2.25 2.23
N ASP A 131 -20.07 -1.92 3.41
CA ASP A 131 -20.58 -0.80 4.21
C ASP A 131 -19.98 0.56 3.77
N TYR A 132 -18.75 0.53 3.23
CA TYR A 132 -17.95 1.71 2.87
C TYR A 132 -17.27 1.60 1.49
N PRO A 133 -17.93 2.06 0.41
CA PRO A 133 -17.33 2.19 -0.91
C PRO A 133 -16.08 3.08 -0.97
N GLU A 134 -15.89 3.94 0.03
CA GLU A 134 -14.75 4.85 0.21
C GLU A 134 -13.46 4.13 0.64
N LEU A 135 -13.55 2.91 1.18
CA LEU A 135 -12.41 2.17 1.75
C LEU A 135 -11.17 2.07 0.84
N PRO A 136 -11.29 1.87 -0.49
CA PRO A 136 -10.13 1.89 -1.38
C PRO A 136 -9.32 3.19 -1.33
N TYR A 137 -9.98 4.34 -1.16
CA TYR A 137 -9.29 5.63 -1.03
C TYR A 137 -8.59 5.75 0.32
N ILE A 138 -9.23 5.27 1.39
CA ILE A 138 -8.63 5.22 2.72
C ILE A 138 -7.38 4.34 2.73
N THR A 139 -7.43 3.16 2.12
CA THR A 139 -6.28 2.25 2.06
C THR A 139 -5.19 2.79 1.14
N LEU A 140 -5.53 3.35 -0.03
CA LEU A 140 -4.55 3.88 -0.99
C LEU A 140 -3.99 5.25 -0.61
N ARG A 141 -4.46 5.85 0.49
CA ARG A 141 -3.73 6.93 1.16
C ARG A 141 -2.34 6.49 1.58
N VAL A 142 -2.16 5.26 2.04
CA VAL A 142 -0.87 4.73 2.51
C VAL A 142 0.25 4.84 1.46
N PRO A 143 0.10 4.34 0.21
CA PRO A 143 1.14 4.49 -0.80
C PRO A 143 1.37 5.95 -1.23
N CYS A 144 0.37 6.83 -1.13
CA CYS A 144 0.58 8.27 -1.34
C CYS A 144 1.48 8.85 -0.23
N MET A 145 1.22 8.53 1.03
CA MET A 145 2.07 8.91 2.16
C MET A 145 3.49 8.35 2.03
N ALA A 146 3.62 7.09 1.61
CA ALA A 146 4.92 6.46 1.36
C ALA A 146 5.69 7.20 0.26
N SER A 147 5.01 7.52 -0.85
CA SER A 147 5.62 8.22 -2.00
C SER A 147 6.18 9.57 -1.59
N GLU A 148 5.46 10.34 -0.76
CA GLU A 148 5.99 11.61 -0.26
C GLU A 148 7.07 11.45 0.82
N TYR A 149 7.04 10.38 1.63
CA TYR A 149 8.02 10.18 2.71
C TYR A 149 9.39 9.76 2.16
N PHE A 150 9.40 8.87 1.17
CA PHE A 150 10.61 8.33 0.57
C PHE A 150 11.08 9.12 -0.66
N ASP A 151 10.46 10.26 -0.96
CA ASP A 151 10.73 11.09 -2.14
C ASP A 151 10.74 10.27 -3.44
N ALA A 152 9.66 9.50 -3.64
CA ALA A 152 9.58 8.55 -4.73
C ALA A 152 9.34 9.23 -6.07
N ASP A 153 10.00 8.74 -7.13
CA ASP A 153 9.74 9.16 -8.51
C ASP A 153 8.40 8.59 -9.00
N LEU A 154 8.16 7.31 -8.73
CA LEU A 154 6.99 6.57 -9.19
C LEU A 154 6.33 5.76 -8.08
N CYS A 155 5.00 5.72 -8.10
CA CYS A 155 4.22 4.71 -7.40
C CYS A 155 3.74 3.68 -8.42
N LEU A 156 4.15 2.43 -8.24
CA LEU A 156 3.74 1.31 -9.07
C LEU A 156 2.36 0.81 -8.66
N ALA A 157 1.72 0.04 -9.53
CA ALA A 157 0.54 -0.74 -9.20
C ALA A 157 0.57 -2.04 -10.01
N THR A 158 0.84 -3.16 -9.33
CA THR A 158 0.74 -4.50 -9.91
C THR A 158 -0.68 -5.02 -9.69
N VAL A 159 -1.55 -4.83 -10.67
CA VAL A 159 -2.98 -5.13 -10.52
C VAL A 159 -3.52 -5.97 -11.66
N ARG A 160 -4.63 -6.67 -11.38
CA ARG A 160 -5.38 -7.38 -12.42
C ARG A 160 -6.04 -6.39 -13.37
N ARG A 161 -6.37 -6.87 -14.57
CA ARG A 161 -6.92 -6.04 -15.64
C ARG A 161 -8.21 -5.34 -15.21
N GLU A 162 -9.08 -6.02 -14.48
CA GLU A 162 -10.35 -5.51 -13.95
C GLU A 162 -10.19 -4.31 -13.01
N HIS A 163 -9.05 -4.17 -12.32
CA HIS A 163 -8.80 -3.06 -11.42
C HIS A 163 -8.05 -1.89 -12.08
N SER A 164 -7.45 -2.11 -13.25
CA SER A 164 -6.63 -1.09 -13.94
C SER A 164 -7.37 0.23 -14.21
N ALA A 165 -8.67 0.17 -14.49
CA ALA A 165 -9.49 1.35 -14.77
C ALA A 165 -9.56 2.32 -13.57
N PHE A 166 -9.60 1.78 -12.35
CA PHE A 166 -9.60 2.58 -11.13
C PHE A 166 -8.28 3.36 -10.98
N TYR A 167 -7.14 2.69 -11.15
CA TYR A 167 -5.83 3.33 -11.04
C TYR A 167 -5.58 4.37 -12.13
N ARG A 168 -6.01 4.09 -13.37
CA ARG A 168 -6.00 5.06 -14.47
C ARG A 168 -6.87 6.30 -14.18
N ARG A 169 -8.02 6.12 -13.53
CA ARG A 169 -8.96 7.21 -13.24
C ARG A 169 -8.51 8.06 -12.06
N VAL A 170 -8.11 7.43 -10.96
CA VAL A 170 -7.81 8.10 -9.69
C VAL A 170 -6.38 8.62 -9.71
N PHE A 171 -5.41 7.76 -10.05
CA PHE A 171 -3.99 8.09 -9.98
C PHE A 171 -3.36 8.44 -11.33
N ARG A 172 -4.16 8.47 -12.40
CA ARG A 172 -3.67 8.70 -13.78
C ARG A 172 -2.55 7.73 -14.18
N SER A 173 -2.56 6.54 -13.60
CA SER A 173 -1.50 5.56 -13.83
C SER A 173 -1.47 5.12 -15.30
N THR A 174 -0.26 4.97 -15.84
CA THR A 174 -0.04 4.49 -17.21
C THR A 174 0.38 3.03 -17.19
N PRO A 175 -0.23 2.14 -18.00
CA PRO A 175 0.22 0.76 -18.13
C PRO A 175 1.59 0.70 -18.77
N LEU A 176 2.47 -0.09 -18.17
CA LEU A 176 3.83 -0.33 -18.63
C LEU A 176 3.96 -1.65 -19.40
N CYS A 177 3.07 -2.60 -19.14
CA CYS A 177 2.99 -3.86 -19.89
C CYS A 177 1.59 -4.48 -19.80
N GLU A 178 1.36 -5.46 -20.68
CA GLU A 178 0.23 -6.38 -20.56
C GLU A 178 0.37 -7.32 -19.35
N PRO A 179 -0.73 -7.89 -18.84
CA PRO A 179 -0.70 -8.80 -17.69
C PRO A 179 0.18 -10.05 -17.91
N ARG A 180 0.99 -10.40 -16.90
CA ARG A 180 1.88 -11.58 -16.87
C ARG A 180 1.52 -12.54 -15.71
N PRO A 181 1.90 -13.84 -15.78
CA PRO A 181 1.77 -14.74 -14.64
C PRO A 181 2.48 -14.20 -13.40
N TYR A 182 1.88 -14.40 -12.23
CA TYR A 182 2.44 -13.97 -10.94
C TYR A 182 2.68 -15.20 -10.05
N PRO A 183 3.88 -15.41 -9.47
CA PRO A 183 4.24 -16.70 -8.86
C PRO A 183 3.27 -17.25 -7.80
N THR A 184 2.65 -16.37 -7.01
CA THR A 184 1.76 -16.77 -5.91
C THR A 184 0.27 -16.68 -6.22
N LEU A 185 -0.13 -16.34 -7.46
CA LEU A 185 -1.52 -16.06 -7.81
C LEU A 185 -1.93 -16.80 -9.08
N LYS A 186 -3.20 -17.19 -9.17
CA LYS A 186 -3.75 -17.85 -10.37
C LYS A 186 -3.93 -16.88 -11.54
N GLN A 187 -4.15 -15.60 -11.26
CA GLN A 187 -4.45 -14.57 -12.25
C GLN A 187 -3.19 -13.89 -12.78
N HIS A 188 -3.29 -13.39 -14.02
CA HIS A 188 -2.27 -12.53 -14.60
C HIS A 188 -2.38 -11.11 -14.04
N ILE A 189 -1.24 -10.47 -13.82
CA ILE A 189 -1.11 -9.15 -13.21
C ILE A 189 -0.39 -8.22 -14.19
N GLY A 190 -0.98 -7.06 -14.48
CA GLY A 190 -0.33 -6.00 -15.25
C GLY A 190 0.44 -5.05 -14.33
N LEU A 191 1.35 -4.29 -14.91
CA LEU A 191 2.11 -3.25 -14.22
C LEU A 191 1.66 -1.88 -14.72
N LEU A 192 1.25 -1.00 -13.80
CA LEU A 192 1.04 0.42 -14.06
C LEU A 192 2.00 1.25 -13.21
N SER A 193 2.23 2.50 -13.61
CA SER A 193 2.97 3.48 -12.82
C SER A 193 2.23 4.81 -12.78
N ALA A 194 2.28 5.49 -11.64
CA ALA A 194 1.89 6.89 -11.48
C ALA A 194 3.13 7.74 -11.22
N ASP A 195 3.24 8.85 -11.96
CA ASP A 195 4.24 9.90 -11.74
C ASP A 195 3.89 10.66 -10.46
N VAL A 196 4.71 10.52 -9.42
CA VAL A 196 4.46 11.11 -8.11
C VAL A 196 4.66 12.62 -8.17
N VAL A 197 5.81 13.05 -8.69
CA VAL A 197 6.21 14.46 -8.74
C VAL A 197 5.25 15.25 -9.63
N GLY A 198 4.98 14.74 -10.84
CA GLY A 198 4.14 15.45 -11.82
C GLY A 198 2.64 15.46 -11.52
N GLN A 199 2.16 14.63 -10.57
CA GLN A 199 0.72 14.54 -10.26
C GLN A 199 0.35 15.01 -8.86
N ARG A 200 1.30 15.28 -7.97
CA ARG A 200 1.05 15.58 -6.54
C ARG A 200 -0.01 16.67 -6.34
N GLU A 201 0.16 17.85 -6.96
CA GLU A 201 -0.77 18.98 -6.79
C GLU A 201 -2.18 18.66 -7.31
N ARG A 202 -2.28 18.07 -8.50
CA ARG A 202 -3.58 17.71 -9.10
C ARG A 202 -4.29 16.61 -8.32
N MET A 203 -3.53 15.69 -7.74
CA MET A 203 -4.05 14.66 -6.85
C MET A 203 -4.62 15.29 -5.59
N ALA A 204 -3.89 16.21 -4.97
CA ALA A 204 -4.29 16.93 -3.77
C ALA A 204 -5.58 17.74 -3.97
N GLU A 205 -5.71 18.44 -5.10
CA GLU A 205 -6.91 19.20 -5.44
C GLU A 205 -8.15 18.31 -5.58
N ARG A 206 -8.00 17.17 -6.24
CA ARG A 206 -9.13 16.29 -6.57
C ARG A 206 -9.49 15.33 -5.44
N TYR A 207 -8.49 14.87 -4.69
CA TYR A 207 -8.61 13.86 -3.65
C TYR A 207 -7.81 14.28 -2.40
N PRO A 208 -8.31 15.27 -1.62
CA PRO A 208 -7.62 15.76 -0.43
C PRO A 208 -7.32 14.68 0.61
N VAL A 209 -8.07 13.56 0.60
CA VAL A 209 -7.80 12.39 1.44
C VAL A 209 -6.38 11.86 1.33
N PHE A 210 -5.72 12.02 0.18
CA PHE A 210 -4.36 11.53 -0.03
C PHE A 210 -3.28 12.43 0.56
N LEU A 211 -3.64 13.64 0.98
CA LEU A 211 -2.72 14.54 1.67
C LEU A 211 -2.37 14.01 3.06
N SER A 212 -1.13 14.26 3.47
CA SER A 212 -0.63 13.91 4.80
C SER A 212 0.40 14.92 5.28
N SER A 213 0.42 15.14 6.58
CA SER A 213 1.48 15.92 7.22
C SER A 213 2.80 15.15 7.25
N LEU A 214 3.91 15.87 7.40
CA LEU A 214 5.22 15.24 7.63
C LEU A 214 5.21 14.39 8.92
N THR A 215 4.52 14.85 9.96
CA THR A 215 4.40 14.13 11.24
C THR A 215 3.71 12.79 11.07
N GLU A 216 2.57 12.73 10.38
CA GLU A 216 1.88 11.47 10.09
C GLU A 216 2.79 10.49 9.35
N ARG A 217 3.51 10.98 8.33
CA ARG A 217 4.44 10.17 7.56
C ARG A 217 5.58 9.61 8.42
N ARG A 218 6.21 10.44 9.24
CA ARG A 218 7.27 9.99 10.17
C ARG A 218 6.75 8.94 11.14
N MET A 219 5.60 9.17 11.77
CA MET A 219 4.99 8.21 12.70
C MET A 219 4.75 6.82 12.08
N LEU A 220 4.48 6.76 10.78
CA LEU A 220 4.16 5.53 10.08
C LEU A 220 5.37 4.85 9.42
N PHE A 221 6.32 5.62 8.89
CA PHE A 221 7.41 5.06 8.06
C PHE A 221 8.78 5.12 8.71
N GLU A 222 8.99 6.00 9.69
CA GLU A 222 10.26 6.09 10.39
C GLU A 222 10.46 4.84 11.26
N ARG A 223 11.55 4.10 10.99
CA ARG A 223 11.92 2.95 11.81
C ARG A 223 12.50 3.43 13.14
N PRO A 224 12.11 2.84 14.28
CA PRO A 224 12.75 3.14 15.55
C PRO A 224 14.24 2.83 15.46
N ILE A 225 15.09 3.73 15.96
CA ILE A 225 16.50 3.43 16.14
C ILE A 225 16.60 2.35 17.22
N THR A 226 16.87 1.11 16.82
CA THR A 226 17.29 0.07 17.75
C THR A 226 18.70 0.41 18.22
N MET A 227 18.82 0.98 19.42
CA MET A 227 20.11 1.00 20.11
C MET A 227 20.38 -0.41 20.61
N ASP A 228 21.33 -1.10 19.98
CA ASP A 228 21.85 -2.36 20.51
C ASP A 228 22.50 -2.10 21.89
N PRO A 229 22.12 -2.84 22.95
CA PRO A 229 22.69 -2.63 24.29
C PRO A 229 24.17 -3.05 24.41
N VAL A 230 24.83 -3.48 23.34
CA VAL A 230 26.19 -4.01 23.41
C VAL A 230 27.02 -3.48 22.24
N GLY A 231 27.84 -2.47 22.53
CA GLY A 231 29.13 -2.27 21.87
C GLY A 231 29.10 -1.86 20.40
N GLY A 232 28.92 -0.56 20.15
CA GLY A 232 29.69 0.20 19.16
C GLY A 232 29.73 -0.33 17.72
N GLN A 233 28.71 0.00 16.93
CA GLN A 233 28.87 0.51 15.56
C GLN A 233 27.52 1.08 15.08
N LEU A 234 27.51 2.37 14.74
CA LEU A 234 26.37 3.03 14.10
C LEU A 234 26.24 2.49 12.68
N SER A 235 25.29 1.60 12.42
CA SER A 235 24.84 1.32 11.05
C SER A 235 23.83 2.39 10.65
N ILE A 236 24.29 3.43 9.96
CA ILE A 236 23.45 4.47 9.39
C ILE A 236 22.85 3.92 8.09
N GLY A 237 21.62 3.43 8.17
CA GLY A 237 20.75 3.14 7.02
C GLY A 237 19.55 4.08 7.04
N GLN A 238 19.79 5.37 6.84
CA GLN A 238 18.74 6.34 6.53
C GLN A 238 19.16 7.12 5.28
N PRO A 239 18.30 7.21 4.24
CA PRO A 239 18.49 8.22 3.23
C PRO A 239 18.28 9.60 3.88
N GLN A 240 19.25 10.49 3.72
CA GLN A 240 19.15 11.87 4.17
C GLN A 240 17.99 12.54 3.44
N VAL A 241 16.90 12.82 4.15
CA VAL A 241 15.88 13.75 3.68
C VAL A 241 16.52 15.14 3.73
N LEU A 242 16.93 15.66 2.57
CA LEU A 242 17.42 17.04 2.45
C LEU A 242 16.24 17.99 2.66
N ASN A 243 16.44 18.97 3.55
CA ASN A 243 15.49 20.04 3.87
C ASN A 243 15.18 20.93 2.66
#